data_AF-A0A7W8E2R5-F1
#
_entry.id   AF-A0A7W8E2R5-F1
#
_cell.length_a   1.000
_cell.length_b   1.000
_cell.length_c   1.000
_cell.angle_alpha   90.00
_cell.angle_beta   90.00
_cell.angle_gamma   90.00
#
_symmetry.space_group_name_H-M   'P 1'
#
loop_
_entity.id
_entity.type
_entity.pdbx_description
1 polymer ?
#
loop_
_entity_poly.entity_id
_entity_poly.type
_entity_poly.pdbx_seq_one_letter_code
_entity_poly.pdbx_strand_id
1 'polypeptide(L)'
;MPYELCRHIKSNGRRCESPALREKSWCFYHERLHTRHRYIREAKATLPDTSLRIPSLEDPESIQIGLSLVVEALATGRLDDKRASVLIRGLQAASRNVAHVINSPYYKEVVREFTPTLDGLALAPAKKRDAPITDTIANNIAAALFQE
;
A
#
# COMPACT_ATOMS: atom_id res chain seq x y z
N MET A 1 -8.98 19.10 17.12
CA MET A 1 -10.24 18.93 16.35
C MET A 1 -10.21 17.54 15.75
N PRO A 2 -11.30 16.77 15.86
CA PRO A 2 -11.38 15.42 15.29
C PRO A 2 -11.22 15.47 13.77
N TYR A 3 -10.49 14.51 13.20
CA TYR A 3 -10.38 14.31 11.75
C TYR A 3 -10.62 12.85 11.38
N GLU A 4 -11.14 12.65 10.18
CA GLU A 4 -11.31 11.31 9.60
C GLU A 4 -9.96 10.72 9.20
N LEU A 5 -9.79 9.42 9.42
CA LEU A 5 -8.64 8.68 8.94
C LEU A 5 -8.90 8.12 7.55
N CYS A 6 -7.82 8.00 6.77
CA CYS A 6 -7.84 7.28 5.51
C CYS A 6 -8.45 5.89 5.70
N ARG A 7 -9.28 5.48 4.74
CA ARG A 7 -9.98 4.19 4.74
C ARG A 7 -9.27 3.14 3.87
N HIS A 8 -8.08 3.45 3.34
CA HIS A 8 -7.29 2.49 2.55
C HIS A 8 -6.80 1.35 3.42
N ILE A 9 -7.01 0.13 2.92
CA ILE A 9 -6.50 -1.10 3.50
C ILE A 9 -5.27 -1.50 2.69
N LYS A 10 -4.13 -1.52 3.35
CA LYS A 10 -2.85 -1.98 2.78
C LYS A 10 -2.88 -3.50 2.56
N SER A 11 -1.90 -4.04 1.83
CA SER A 11 -1.88 -5.49 1.54
C SER A 11 -1.64 -6.32 2.81
N ASN A 12 -1.05 -5.73 3.83
CA ASN A 12 -0.93 -6.31 5.17
C ASN A 12 -2.20 -6.27 6.03
N GLY A 13 -3.33 -5.80 5.48
CA GLY A 13 -4.61 -5.73 6.18
C GLY A 13 -4.74 -4.58 7.17
N ARG A 14 -3.73 -3.72 7.34
CA ARG A 14 -3.84 -2.52 8.18
C ARG A 14 -4.53 -1.40 7.43
N ARG A 15 -5.26 -0.57 8.17
CA ARG A 15 -5.71 0.71 7.65
C ARG A 15 -4.54 1.68 7.50
N CYS A 16 -4.62 2.57 6.52
CA CYS A 16 -3.82 3.77 6.51
C CYS A 16 -4.24 4.66 7.69
N GLU A 17 -3.28 5.09 8.50
CA GLU A 17 -3.51 5.94 9.68
C GLU A 17 -3.29 7.44 9.38
N SER A 18 -3.06 7.80 8.12
CA SER A 18 -2.94 9.19 7.69
C SER A 18 -4.31 9.91 7.71
N PRO A 19 -4.34 11.23 7.95
CA PRO A 19 -5.57 12.00 7.88
C PRO A 19 -6.17 11.95 6.48
N ALA A 20 -7.48 11.72 6.39
CA ALA A 20 -8.20 11.84 5.15
C ALA A 20 -8.31 13.32 4.72
N LEU A 21 -8.39 13.55 3.41
CA LEU A 21 -8.79 14.85 2.89
C LEU A 21 -10.23 15.15 3.37
N ARG A 22 -10.58 16.44 3.50
CA ARG A 22 -11.93 16.85 3.92
C ARG A 22 -12.97 16.21 3.00
N GLU A 23 -13.97 15.57 3.60
CA GLU A 23 -15.09 14.91 2.89
C GLU A 23 -14.67 13.79 1.92
N LYS A 24 -13.45 13.27 2.04
CA LYS A 24 -12.95 12.15 1.24
C LYS A 24 -12.70 10.93 2.12
N SER A 25 -12.68 9.77 1.49
CA SER A 25 -12.31 8.50 2.16
C SER A 25 -10.80 8.27 2.23
N TRP A 26 -10.01 9.09 1.54
CA TRP A 26 -8.58 8.84 1.33
C TRP A 26 -7.71 9.99 1.84
N CYS A 27 -6.48 9.68 2.24
CA CYS A 27 -5.44 10.69 2.45
C CYS A 27 -4.91 11.20 1.10
N PHE A 28 -4.11 12.26 1.13
CA PHE A 28 -3.53 12.85 -0.08
C PHE A 28 -2.76 11.85 -0.96
N TYR A 29 -2.00 10.95 -0.34
CA TYR A 29 -1.27 9.91 -1.06
C TYR A 29 -2.22 8.90 -1.73
N HIS A 30 -3.14 8.32 -0.96
CA HIS A 30 -4.05 7.28 -1.47
C HIS A 30 -5.06 7.81 -2.48
N GLU A 31 -5.53 9.05 -2.35
CA GLU A 31 -6.36 9.70 -3.38
C GLU A 31 -5.66 9.67 -4.75
N ARG A 32 -4.38 10.06 -4.79
CA ARG A 32 -3.59 10.11 -6.02
C ARG A 32 -3.21 8.72 -6.51
N LEU A 33 -2.89 7.80 -5.59
CA LEU A 33 -2.60 6.41 -5.94
C LEU A 33 -3.81 5.76 -6.62
N HIS A 34 -5.00 5.87 -6.03
CA HIS A 34 -6.21 5.31 -6.61
C HIS A 34 -6.54 5.95 -7.95
N THR A 35 -6.39 7.27 -8.08
CA THR A 35 -6.60 7.97 -9.35
C THR A 35 -5.65 7.47 -10.45
N ARG A 36 -4.34 7.34 -10.14
CA ARG A 36 -3.34 6.88 -11.12
C ARG A 36 -3.53 5.41 -11.51
N HIS A 37 -3.88 4.56 -10.54
CA HIS A 37 -4.05 3.13 -10.77
C HIS A 37 -5.45 2.77 -11.28
N ARG A 38 -6.36 3.76 -11.38
CA ARG A 38 -7.73 3.56 -11.87
C ARG A 38 -7.76 2.95 -13.27
N TYR A 39 -6.94 3.49 -14.18
CA TYR A 39 -6.83 2.98 -15.55
C TYR A 39 -6.47 1.49 -15.58
N ILE A 40 -5.48 1.07 -14.78
CA ILE A 40 -5.08 -0.35 -14.72
C ILE A 40 -6.22 -1.23 -14.20
N ARG A 41 -7.00 -0.75 -13.22
CA ARG A 41 -8.16 -1.48 -12.69
C ARG A 41 -9.25 -1.65 -13.75
N GLU A 42 -9.62 -0.55 -14.42
CA GLU A 42 -10.71 -0.51 -15.40
C GLU A 42 -10.35 -1.18 -16.73
N ALA A 43 -9.09 -1.16 -17.14
CA ALA A 43 -8.60 -1.76 -18.39
C ALA A 43 -8.55 -3.31 -18.36
N LYS A 44 -9.29 -3.98 -17.45
CA LYS A 44 -9.28 -5.44 -17.24
C LYS A 44 -9.58 -6.25 -18.51
N ALA A 45 -10.36 -5.69 -19.42
CA ALA A 45 -10.71 -6.34 -20.68
C ALA A 45 -9.84 -5.92 -21.89
N THR A 46 -9.02 -4.88 -21.77
CA THR A 46 -8.35 -4.23 -22.92
C THR A 46 -6.84 -4.36 -22.92
N LEU A 47 -6.23 -4.78 -21.81
CA LEU A 47 -4.79 -5.00 -21.75
C LEU A 47 -4.40 -6.33 -22.41
N PRO A 48 -3.28 -6.38 -23.16
CA PRO A 48 -2.71 -7.63 -23.66
C PRO A 48 -2.45 -8.65 -22.54
N ASP A 49 -2.54 -9.93 -22.86
CA ASP A 49 -2.30 -11.04 -21.90
C ASP A 49 -0.87 -11.04 -21.30
N THR A 50 0.06 -10.37 -21.96
CA THR A 50 1.44 -10.15 -21.49
C THR A 50 1.59 -8.98 -20.50
N SER A 51 0.48 -8.34 -20.11
CA SER A 51 0.48 -7.20 -19.18
C SER A 51 0.46 -7.69 -17.74
N LEU A 52 1.57 -7.51 -17.03
CA LEU A 52 1.64 -7.81 -15.61
C LEU A 52 1.02 -6.69 -14.77
N ARG A 53 0.06 -7.04 -13.90
CA ARG A 53 -0.61 -6.10 -13.00
C ARG A 53 -0.01 -6.16 -11.61
N ILE A 54 1.08 -5.42 -11.41
CA ILE A 54 1.73 -5.33 -10.10
C ILE A 54 0.90 -4.41 -9.19
N PRO A 55 0.60 -4.80 -7.93
CA PRO A 55 -0.11 -3.95 -6.98
C PRO A 55 0.71 -2.72 -6.58
N SER A 56 0.12 -1.81 -5.79
CA SER A 56 0.90 -0.73 -5.16
C SER A 56 1.96 -1.32 -4.24
N LEU A 57 3.21 -0.87 -4.39
CA LEU A 57 4.36 -1.34 -3.60
C LEU A 57 4.52 -0.52 -2.32
N GLU A 58 3.47 -0.45 -1.51
CA GLU A 58 3.42 0.41 -0.30
C GLU A 58 3.76 -0.33 1.01
N ASP A 59 3.85 -1.66 0.98
CA ASP A 59 4.18 -2.52 2.12
C ASP A 59 4.90 -3.82 1.67
N PRO A 60 5.56 -4.58 2.57
CA PRO A 60 6.35 -5.76 2.23
C PRO A 60 5.49 -6.87 1.64
N GLU A 61 4.27 -7.03 2.15
CA GLU A 61 3.32 -8.03 1.67
C GLU A 61 2.93 -7.70 0.22
N SER A 62 2.71 -6.42 -0.09
CA SER A 62 2.42 -5.98 -1.46
C SER A 62 3.60 -6.15 -2.41
N ILE A 63 4.83 -5.98 -1.92
CA ILE A 63 6.06 -6.27 -2.68
C ILE A 63 6.22 -7.77 -2.93
N GLN A 64 5.95 -8.60 -1.93
CA GLN A 64 5.98 -10.06 -2.07
C GLN A 64 4.93 -10.55 -3.08
N ILE A 65 3.70 -10.02 -3.03
CA ILE A 65 2.69 -10.30 -4.05
C ILE A 65 3.20 -9.90 -5.44
N GLY A 66 3.82 -8.72 -5.57
CA GLY A 66 4.43 -8.27 -6.83
C GLY A 66 5.52 -9.24 -7.33
N LEU A 67 6.37 -9.75 -6.44
CA LEU A 67 7.40 -10.73 -6.77
C LEU A 67 6.80 -12.05 -7.23
N SER A 68 5.80 -12.58 -6.52
CA SER A 68 5.08 -13.80 -6.92
C SER A 68 4.50 -13.68 -8.32
N LEU A 69 3.90 -12.54 -8.65
CA LEU A 69 3.34 -12.29 -10.00
C LEU A 69 4.43 -12.29 -11.09
N VAL A 70 5.61 -11.71 -10.81
CA VAL A 70 6.73 -11.72 -11.76
C VAL A 70 7.26 -13.13 -11.97
N VAL A 71 7.43 -13.89 -10.88
CA VAL A 71 7.90 -15.28 -10.93
C VAL A 71 6.94 -16.18 -11.69
N GLU A 72 5.63 -16.05 -11.42
CA GLU A 72 4.59 -16.78 -12.14
C GLU A 72 4.63 -16.46 -13.65
N ALA A 73 4.67 -15.17 -14.01
CA ALA A 73 4.69 -14.77 -15.41
C ALA A 73 5.94 -15.24 -16.16
N LEU A 74 7.09 -15.28 -15.48
CA LEU A 74 8.32 -15.86 -16.02
C LEU A 74 8.18 -17.38 -16.21
N ALA A 75 7.69 -18.08 -15.19
CA ALA A 75 7.51 -19.54 -15.23
C ALA A 75 6.51 -19.99 -16.31
N THR A 76 5.47 -19.19 -16.61
CA THR A 76 4.50 -19.48 -17.67
C THR A 76 4.90 -18.94 -19.05
N GLY A 77 6.09 -18.36 -19.20
CA GLY A 77 6.54 -17.78 -20.48
C GLY A 77 5.80 -16.51 -20.93
N ARG A 78 5.01 -15.87 -20.05
CA ARG A 78 4.33 -14.57 -20.33
C ARG A 78 5.29 -13.39 -20.24
N LEU A 79 6.46 -13.59 -19.62
CA LEU A 79 7.47 -12.59 -19.39
C LEU A 79 8.86 -13.16 -19.76
N ASP A 80 9.62 -12.42 -20.56
CA ASP A 80 11.00 -12.78 -20.88
C ASP A 80 11.98 -12.43 -19.75
N ASP A 81 13.14 -13.09 -19.76
CA ASP A 81 14.19 -12.96 -18.76
C ASP A 81 14.66 -11.51 -18.55
N LYS A 82 14.73 -10.72 -19.63
CA LYS A 82 15.21 -9.33 -19.57
C LYS A 82 14.20 -8.45 -18.84
N ARG A 83 12.90 -8.58 -19.17
CA ARG A 83 11.82 -7.85 -18.48
C ARG A 83 11.68 -8.30 -17.04
N ALA A 84 11.74 -9.61 -16.78
CA ALA A 84 11.73 -10.16 -15.41
C ALA A 84 12.86 -9.57 -14.57
N SER A 85 14.08 -9.53 -15.11
CA SER A 85 15.24 -8.94 -14.43
C SER A 85 15.04 -7.46 -14.07
N VAL A 86 14.43 -6.66 -14.97
CA VAL A 86 14.11 -5.25 -14.70
C VAL A 86 13.08 -5.11 -13.57
N LEU A 87 12.01 -5.91 -13.61
CA LEU A 87 10.94 -5.85 -12.62
C LEU A 87 11.44 -6.30 -11.23
N ILE A 88 12.22 -7.37 -11.15
CA ILE A 88 12.82 -7.84 -9.90
C ILE A 88 13.72 -6.75 -9.28
N ARG A 89 14.53 -6.05 -10.09
CA ARG A 89 15.32 -4.91 -9.59
C ARG A 89 14.46 -3.78 -9.04
N GLY A 90 13.34 -3.47 -9.70
CA GLY A 90 12.35 -2.51 -9.22
C GLY A 90 11.75 -2.92 -7.87
N LEU A 91 11.38 -4.19 -7.71
CA LEU A 91 10.86 -4.75 -6.47
C LEU A 91 11.91 -4.75 -5.35
N GLN A 92 13.17 -5.04 -5.65
CA GLN A 92 14.28 -4.92 -4.70
C GLN A 92 14.52 -3.48 -4.24
N ALA A 93 14.35 -2.49 -5.14
CA ALA A 93 14.38 -1.08 -4.76
C ALA A 93 13.21 -0.73 -3.83
N ALA A 94 11.99 -1.18 -4.15
CA ALA A 94 10.83 -0.99 -3.29
C ALA A 94 11.02 -1.64 -1.89
N SER A 95 11.58 -2.86 -1.84
CA SER A 95 11.87 -3.56 -0.58
C SER A 95 12.79 -2.76 0.34
N ARG A 96 13.82 -2.12 -0.23
CA ARG A 96 14.72 -1.25 0.53
C ARG A 96 14.00 -0.01 1.03
N ASN A 97 13.15 0.60 0.21
CA ASN A 97 12.37 1.78 0.62
C ASN A 97 11.40 1.48 1.77
N VAL A 98 10.80 0.29 1.77
CA VAL A 98 9.80 -0.10 2.79
C VAL A 98 10.44 -0.61 4.07
N ALA A 99 11.64 -1.20 4.00
CA ALA A 99 12.37 -1.67 5.19
C ALA A 99 12.61 -0.55 6.23
N HIS A 100 12.72 0.70 5.80
CA HIS A 100 12.90 1.85 6.68
C HIS A 100 11.61 2.38 7.32
N VAL A 101 10.44 1.83 6.97
CA VAL A 101 9.12 2.35 7.37
C VAL A 101 8.40 1.42 8.37
N ILE A 102 8.90 0.21 8.60
CA ILE A 102 8.19 -0.83 9.35
C ILE A 102 8.93 -1.22 10.62
N ASN A 103 8.39 -0.74 11.75
CA ASN A 103 8.97 -0.96 13.09
C ASN A 103 8.12 -1.88 14.00
N SER A 104 7.22 -2.72 13.47
CA SER A 104 6.49 -3.67 14.32
C SER A 104 6.12 -4.97 13.60
N PRO A 105 6.54 -6.14 14.12
CA PRO A 105 6.18 -7.45 13.58
C PRO A 105 4.74 -7.88 13.94
N TYR A 106 4.03 -7.10 14.76
CA TYR A 106 2.63 -7.38 15.15
C TYR A 106 1.71 -6.23 14.71
N TYR A 107 0.70 -6.56 13.91
CA TYR A 107 -0.30 -5.60 13.46
C TYR A 107 -1.40 -5.46 14.52
N LYS A 108 -1.30 -4.46 15.40
CA LYS A 108 -2.31 -4.20 16.44
C LYS A 108 -3.66 -3.72 15.87
N GLU A 109 -3.67 -3.10 14.69
CA GLU A 109 -4.87 -2.53 14.06
C GLU A 109 -5.15 -3.13 12.67
N VAL A 110 -5.46 -4.44 12.61
CA VAL A 110 -5.89 -5.12 11.37
C VAL A 110 -7.37 -4.87 11.14
N VAL A 111 -7.72 -4.49 9.91
CA VAL A 111 -9.11 -4.31 9.47
C VAL A 111 -9.76 -5.68 9.26
N ARG A 112 -10.88 -5.93 9.94
CA ARG A 112 -11.62 -7.21 9.86
C ARG A 112 -12.90 -7.14 9.03
N GLU A 113 -13.35 -5.94 8.70
CA GLU A 113 -14.56 -5.67 7.94
C GLU A 113 -14.27 -4.56 6.93
N PHE A 114 -14.88 -4.61 5.75
CA PHE A 114 -14.71 -3.56 4.75
C PHE A 114 -16.00 -3.30 3.97
N THR A 115 -16.11 -2.09 3.44
CA THR A 115 -17.18 -1.71 2.51
C THR A 115 -16.62 -1.72 1.09
N PRO A 116 -17.15 -2.54 0.16
CA PRO A 116 -16.72 -2.49 -1.23
C PRO A 116 -17.21 -1.21 -1.91
N THR A 117 -16.39 -0.65 -2.79
CA THR A 117 -16.78 0.46 -3.69
C THR A 117 -17.21 -0.07 -5.05
N LEU A 118 -17.89 0.79 -5.83
CA LEU A 118 -18.29 0.47 -7.20
C LEU A 118 -17.10 0.14 -8.12
N ASP A 119 -15.93 0.75 -7.87
CA ASP A 119 -14.69 0.50 -8.60
C ASP A 119 -13.87 -0.68 -8.04
N GLY A 120 -14.45 -1.49 -7.14
CA GLY A 120 -13.89 -2.74 -6.65
C GLY A 120 -12.82 -2.58 -5.56
N LEU A 121 -12.75 -1.43 -4.89
CA LEU A 121 -11.85 -1.20 -3.75
C LEU A 121 -12.53 -1.60 -2.44
N ALA A 122 -11.73 -2.03 -1.47
CA ALA A 122 -12.19 -2.30 -0.11
C ALA A 122 -11.90 -1.11 0.82
N LEU A 123 -12.94 -0.53 1.41
CA LEU A 123 -12.83 0.57 2.38
C LEU A 123 -12.89 0.05 3.80
N ALA A 124 -11.88 0.38 4.62
CA ALA A 124 -11.97 0.20 6.07
C ALA A 124 -13.16 0.99 6.65
N PRO A 125 -13.69 0.63 7.83
CA PRO A 125 -14.72 1.42 8.49
C PRO A 125 -14.24 2.85 8.78
N ALA A 126 -15.17 3.81 8.74
CA ALA A 126 -14.87 5.20 9.13
C ALA A 126 -14.34 5.23 10.58
N LYS A 127 -13.28 6.00 10.82
CA LYS A 127 -12.64 6.14 12.14
C LYS A 127 -12.15 7.57 12.26
N LYS A 128 -12.58 8.25 13.33
CA LYS A 128 -12.10 9.58 13.71
C LYS A 128 -10.94 9.44 14.69
N ARG A 129 -10.00 10.39 14.63
CA ARG A 129 -8.95 10.56 15.65
C ARG A 129 -9.03 11.97 16.20
N ASP A 130 -9.02 12.08 17.53
CA ASP A 130 -9.23 13.36 18.22
C ASP A 130 -7.93 14.14 18.47
N ALA A 131 -6.76 13.48 18.40
CA ALA A 131 -5.44 14.04 18.70
C ALA A 131 -4.51 14.18 17.47
N PRO A 132 -3.65 15.23 17.41
CA PRO A 132 -2.67 15.41 16.35
C PRO A 132 -1.61 14.29 16.33
N ILE A 133 -1.01 14.06 15.15
CA ILE A 133 -0.02 12.98 14.91
C ILE A 133 1.29 13.18 15.71
N THR A 134 1.49 14.36 16.29
CA THR A 134 2.72 14.81 16.95
C THR A 134 3.15 13.93 18.13
N ASP A 135 2.23 13.25 18.81
CA ASP A 135 2.55 12.44 19.99
C ASP A 135 3.25 11.12 19.65
N THR A 136 3.24 10.70 18.39
CA THR A 136 3.87 9.43 17.97
C THR A 136 5.25 9.62 17.34
N ILE A 137 5.51 10.74 16.68
CA ILE A 137 6.82 11.02 16.05
C ILE A 137 7.84 11.50 17.10
N ALA A 138 7.43 12.35 18.04
CA ALA A 138 8.31 12.86 19.10
C ALA A 138 8.89 11.72 19.96
N ASN A 139 8.08 10.70 20.27
CA ASN A 139 8.49 9.56 21.08
C ASN A 139 9.45 8.60 20.35
N ASN A 140 9.32 8.44 19.03
CA ASN A 140 10.21 7.58 18.25
C ASN A 140 11.55 8.25 17.91
N ILE A 141 11.57 9.57 17.72
CA ILE A 141 12.82 10.32 17.52
C ILE A 141 13.60 10.40 18.84
N ALA A 142 12.92 10.62 19.98
CA ALA A 142 13.56 10.57 21.29
C ALA A 142 14.16 9.19 21.59
N ALA A 143 13.44 8.09 21.31
CA ALA A 143 13.95 6.74 21.52
C ALA A 143 15.17 6.39 20.64
N ALA A 144 15.31 7.00 19.46
CA ALA A 144 16.44 6.79 18.55
C ALA A 144 17.65 7.72 18.83
N LEU A 145 17.47 8.81 19.58
CA LEU A 145 18.52 9.79 19.88
C LEU A 145 19.12 9.64 21.30
N PHE A 146 18.55 8.79 22.15
CA PHE A 146 19.00 8.58 23.55
C PHE A 146 19.42 7.13 23.85
N GLN A 147 19.78 6.34 22.83
CA GLN A 147 20.54 5.10 23.03
C GLN A 147 22.03 5.37 22.80
N GLU A 148 22.69 5.91 23.83
CA GLU A 148 24.12 5.75 24.09
C GLU A 148 24.29 5.08 25.46
#